data_AF-A0A844EH97-F1
#
_entry.id   AF-A0A844EH97-F1
#
_cell.length_a   1.000
_cell.length_b   1.000
_cell.length_c   1.000
_cell.angle_alpha   90.00
_cell.angle_beta   90.00
_cell.angle_gamma   90.00
#
_symmetry.space_group_name_H-M   'P 1'
#
loop_
_entity.id
_entity.type
_entity.pdbx_description
1 polymer ?
#
loop_
_entity_poly.entity_id
_entity_poly.type
_entity_poly.pdbx_seq_one_letter_code
_entity_poly.pdbx_strand_id
1 'polypeptide(L)'
;MRGKQLALSLLSGVLVLIGSLVVNAKSTSYKLPKVELSKTVVANIAFKPQSSSGLTDYVYDTVDPTSTNFHQYLTPDQFAEKFGRTPEQISAFQTYLSQYHLKSSAYPGNLALKVWGTRQNLIKAFNAKRVKVGKKDYRTKIKLPGKLASQTVSVIGVYATKPKANKAKTSVTPTIPKDSTPPNTDLSKTTFAKKYGAMKFA
;
A
#
# COMPACT_ATOMS: atom_id res chain seq x y z
N MET A 1 28.27 -79.25 12.17
CA MET A 1 27.57 -79.20 13.48
C MET A 1 26.55 -78.08 13.47
N ARG A 2 25.31 -78.38 13.91
CA ARG A 2 24.26 -77.51 14.50
C ARG A 2 24.57 -76.00 14.42
N GLY A 3 23.85 -75.16 13.68
CA GLY A 3 22.40 -74.95 13.72
C GLY A 3 22.08 -73.82 14.70
N LYS A 4 21.56 -72.69 14.20
CA LYS A 4 20.53 -71.84 14.83
C LYS A 4 20.10 -70.71 13.89
N GLN A 5 18.83 -70.73 13.57
CA GLN A 5 18.09 -69.66 12.91
C GLN A 5 17.65 -68.61 13.93
N LEU A 6 17.44 -67.37 13.49
CA LEU A 6 16.49 -66.39 14.07
C LEU A 6 16.03 -65.47 12.92
N ALA A 7 14.79 -65.69 12.43
CA ALA A 7 13.58 -64.90 12.71
C ALA A 7 13.53 -63.60 11.87
N LEU A 8 12.86 -63.59 10.70
CA LEU A 8 11.41 -63.47 10.50
C LEU A 8 10.79 -62.27 11.25
N SER A 9 10.62 -61.15 10.54
CA SER A 9 9.37 -60.39 10.64
C SER A 9 8.93 -59.94 9.24
N LEU A 10 7.89 -60.62 8.77
CA LEU A 10 7.04 -60.18 7.69
C LEU A 10 6.32 -58.91 8.17
N LEU A 11 6.62 -57.75 7.58
CA LEU A 11 5.62 -56.70 7.51
C LEU A 11 4.92 -56.84 6.17
N SER A 12 3.70 -57.39 6.24
CA SER A 12 2.75 -57.54 5.14
C SER A 12 2.65 -56.27 4.30
N GLY A 13 2.90 -56.43 3.01
CA GLY A 13 2.54 -55.43 2.01
C GLY A 13 1.03 -55.30 1.92
N VAL A 14 0.52 -54.10 2.15
CA VAL A 14 -0.79 -53.70 1.67
C VAL A 14 -0.55 -52.98 0.34
N LEU A 15 -0.70 -53.72 -0.76
CA LEU A 15 -0.78 -53.14 -2.10
C LEU A 15 -2.18 -52.51 -2.24
N VAL A 16 -2.32 -51.25 -1.85
CA VAL A 16 -3.55 -50.50 -2.13
C VAL A 16 -3.54 -50.16 -3.62
N LEU A 17 -4.38 -50.85 -4.39
CA LEU A 17 -4.82 -50.44 -5.73
C LEU A 17 -5.62 -49.14 -5.58
N ILE A 18 -4.93 -48.00 -5.50
CA ILE A 18 -5.58 -46.70 -5.51
C ILE A 18 -5.85 -46.37 -6.98
N GLY A 19 -7.11 -46.57 -7.40
CA GLY A 19 -7.60 -46.07 -8.67
C GLY A 19 -7.33 -44.56 -8.78
N SER A 20 -6.77 -44.15 -9.91
CA SER A 20 -6.52 -42.75 -10.23
C SER A 20 -7.84 -41.98 -10.29
N LEU A 21 -8.25 -41.39 -9.17
CA LEU A 21 -9.27 -40.34 -9.18
C LEU A 21 -8.69 -39.14 -9.93
N VAL A 22 -9.04 -39.01 -11.21
CA VAL A 22 -8.82 -37.78 -11.95
C VAL A 22 -9.75 -36.73 -11.34
N VAL A 23 -9.23 -35.97 -10.38
CA VAL A 23 -9.94 -34.84 -9.79
C VAL A 23 -10.08 -33.78 -10.88
N ASN A 24 -11.21 -33.80 -11.57
CA ASN A 24 -11.54 -32.80 -12.58
C ASN A 24 -11.88 -31.49 -11.84
N ALA A 25 -10.84 -30.77 -11.42
CA ALA A 25 -10.98 -29.48 -10.76
C ALA A 25 -11.62 -28.53 -11.78
N LYS A 26 -12.93 -28.28 -11.64
CA LYS A 26 -13.62 -27.17 -12.32
C LYS A 26 -12.87 -25.89 -11.93
N SER A 27 -11.95 -25.46 -12.79
CA SER A 27 -11.31 -24.18 -12.70
C SER A 27 -12.39 -23.13 -12.90
N THR A 28 -12.99 -22.68 -11.80
CA THR A 28 -13.87 -21.51 -11.82
C THR A 28 -12.97 -20.33 -12.19
N SER A 29 -12.99 -19.98 -13.48
CA SER A 29 -12.29 -18.80 -13.97
C SER A 29 -12.96 -17.59 -13.32
N TYR A 30 -12.34 -17.07 -12.26
CA TYR A 30 -12.78 -15.84 -11.63
C TYR A 30 -12.78 -14.73 -12.68
N LYS A 31 -13.97 -14.34 -13.15
CA LYS A 31 -14.16 -13.21 -14.05
C LYS A 31 -13.96 -11.93 -13.25
N LEU A 32 -13.03 -11.11 -13.70
CA LEU A 32 -12.77 -9.82 -13.09
C LEU A 32 -14.06 -8.98 -13.07
N PRO A 33 -14.35 -8.25 -11.98
CA PRO A 33 -15.55 -7.43 -11.89
C PRO A 33 -15.69 -6.48 -13.09
N LYS A 34 -16.89 -6.35 -13.65
CA LYS A 34 -17.12 -5.38 -14.73
C LYS A 34 -16.94 -3.96 -14.18
N VAL A 35 -16.18 -3.14 -14.91
CA VAL A 35 -15.98 -1.72 -14.59
C VAL A 35 -16.54 -0.87 -15.72
N GLU A 36 -17.14 0.27 -15.37
CA GLU A 36 -17.78 1.17 -16.32
C GLU A 36 -16.75 2.11 -16.98
N LEU A 37 -16.52 2.03 -18.28
CA LEU A 37 -15.42 2.75 -18.93
C LEU A 37 -15.64 4.28 -19.02
N SER A 38 -16.89 4.71 -19.18
CA SER A 38 -17.28 6.13 -19.31
C SER A 38 -17.20 6.89 -17.99
N LYS A 39 -17.25 6.19 -16.85
CA LYS A 39 -17.31 6.82 -15.54
C LYS A 39 -16.05 7.62 -15.23
N THR A 40 -16.25 8.84 -14.74
CA THR A 40 -15.17 9.66 -14.19
C THR A 40 -14.62 9.05 -12.91
N VAL A 41 -13.31 8.93 -12.84
CA VAL A 41 -12.57 8.36 -11.73
C VAL A 41 -11.34 9.21 -11.42
N VAL A 42 -10.91 9.14 -10.16
CA VAL A 42 -9.67 9.76 -9.70
C VAL A 42 -8.62 8.67 -9.54
N ALA A 43 -7.43 8.93 -10.08
CA ALA A 43 -6.22 8.18 -9.84
C ALA A 43 -5.14 9.11 -9.27
N ASN A 44 -4.15 8.53 -8.60
CA ASN A 44 -3.00 9.26 -8.08
C ASN A 44 -1.72 8.64 -8.62
N ILE A 45 -0.84 9.49 -9.16
CA ILE A 45 0.53 9.09 -9.48
C ILE A 45 1.38 9.42 -8.25
N ALA A 46 2.05 8.41 -7.69
CA ALA A 46 3.03 8.60 -6.62
C ALA A 46 4.43 8.67 -7.25
N PHE A 47 5.18 9.71 -6.92
CA PHE A 47 6.52 9.94 -7.45
C PHE A 47 7.59 9.46 -6.48
N LYS A 48 8.75 9.12 -7.04
CA LYS A 48 9.98 8.98 -6.24
C LYS A 48 10.44 10.38 -5.82
N PRO A 49 11.04 10.56 -4.63
CA PRO A 49 11.73 11.80 -4.28
C PRO A 49 12.99 12.00 -5.12
N GLN A 50 13.55 13.22 -5.13
CA GLN A 50 14.78 13.52 -5.89
C GLN A 50 15.97 12.78 -5.30
N SER A 51 16.02 12.72 -3.98
CA SER A 51 16.93 11.89 -3.23
C SER A 51 16.14 11.08 -2.20
N SER A 52 16.10 9.75 -2.37
CA SER A 52 15.48 8.88 -1.38
C SER A 52 16.30 8.82 -0.09
N SER A 53 17.62 8.69 -0.19
CA SER A 53 18.51 8.72 0.98
C SER A 53 18.43 10.07 1.68
N GLY A 54 18.56 11.17 0.96
CA GLY A 54 18.52 12.50 1.57
C GLY A 54 17.20 12.82 2.26
N LEU A 55 16.07 12.32 1.73
CA LEU A 55 14.78 12.42 2.43
C LEU A 55 14.78 11.58 3.71
N THR A 56 15.26 10.34 3.65
CA THR A 56 15.35 9.45 4.81
C THR A 56 16.24 10.04 5.90
N ASP A 57 17.44 10.51 5.54
CA ASP A 57 18.41 11.10 6.45
C ASP A 57 17.81 12.34 7.13
N TYR A 58 17.18 13.24 6.36
CA TYR A 58 16.55 14.44 6.92
C TYR A 58 15.43 14.10 7.92
N VAL A 59 14.62 13.07 7.63
CA VAL A 59 13.58 12.63 8.56
C VAL A 59 14.19 12.16 9.88
N TYR A 60 15.27 11.38 9.85
CA TYR A 60 15.96 10.95 11.08
C TYR A 60 16.64 12.11 11.80
N ASP A 61 17.27 13.00 11.07
CA ASP A 61 17.90 14.20 11.62
C ASP A 61 16.90 15.09 12.37
N THR A 62 15.63 15.17 11.93
CA THR A 62 14.63 16.03 12.60
C THR A 62 14.25 15.56 14.01
N VAL A 63 14.55 14.31 14.36
CA VAL A 63 14.25 13.71 15.66
C VAL A 63 15.50 13.33 16.47
N ASP A 64 16.69 13.53 15.91
CA ASP A 64 17.97 13.34 16.60
C ASP A 64 18.38 14.63 17.33
N PRO A 65 18.46 14.66 18.68
CA PRO A 65 18.84 15.86 19.44
C PRO A 65 20.26 16.36 19.17
N THR A 66 21.12 15.53 18.59
CA THR A 66 22.50 15.89 18.24
C THR A 66 22.62 16.50 16.84
N SER A 67 21.56 16.39 16.02
CA SER A 67 21.53 16.93 14.68
C SER A 67 21.24 18.43 14.67
N THR A 68 21.87 19.15 13.75
CA THR A 68 21.56 20.57 13.49
C THR A 68 20.15 20.76 12.93
N ASN A 69 19.52 19.70 12.41
CA ASN A 69 18.15 19.75 11.89
C ASN A 69 17.11 19.33 12.95
N PHE A 70 17.48 19.13 14.21
CA PHE A 70 16.55 18.75 15.27
C PHE A 70 15.35 19.72 15.34
N HIS A 71 14.13 19.17 15.27
CA HIS A 71 12.86 19.89 15.21
C HIS A 71 12.71 20.89 14.04
N GLN A 72 13.55 20.83 13.02
CA GLN A 72 13.43 21.65 11.81
C GLN A 72 12.47 20.99 10.81
N TYR A 73 11.18 20.99 11.12
CA TYR A 73 10.16 20.42 10.24
C TYR A 73 9.89 21.32 9.03
N LEU A 74 9.76 20.71 7.85
CA LEU A 74 9.52 21.43 6.61
C LEU A 74 8.04 21.75 6.41
N THR A 75 7.75 22.94 5.89
CA THR A 75 6.46 23.22 5.26
C THR A 75 6.32 22.40 3.96
N PRO A 76 5.09 22.23 3.42
CA PRO A 76 4.91 21.52 2.15
C PRO A 76 5.70 22.12 0.98
N ASP A 77 5.90 23.45 0.94
CA ASP A 77 6.65 24.11 -0.13
C ASP A 77 8.15 23.86 0.01
N GLN A 78 8.70 23.97 1.23
CA GLN A 78 10.10 23.62 1.49
C GLN A 78 10.38 22.14 1.21
N PHE A 79 9.42 21.26 1.50
CA PHE A 79 9.50 19.85 1.15
C PHE A 79 9.51 19.65 -0.38
N ALA A 80 8.64 20.37 -1.10
CA ALA A 80 8.58 20.30 -2.56
C ALA A 80 9.91 20.73 -3.19
N GLU A 81 10.51 21.80 -2.68
CA GLU A 81 11.80 22.33 -3.11
C GLU A 81 12.94 21.34 -2.85
N LYS A 82 13.01 20.75 -1.66
CA LYS A 82 14.13 19.89 -1.25
C LYS A 82 14.04 18.46 -1.77
N PHE A 83 12.84 17.88 -1.81
CA PHE A 83 12.65 16.44 -2.09
C PHE A 83 11.61 16.13 -3.17
N GLY A 84 10.69 17.06 -3.44
CA GLY A 84 9.62 16.91 -4.42
C GLY A 84 10.10 16.87 -5.88
N ARG A 85 9.22 16.54 -6.82
CA ARG A 85 9.50 16.70 -8.26
C ARG A 85 9.59 18.19 -8.61
N THR A 86 10.47 18.53 -9.55
CA THR A 86 10.60 19.91 -10.03
C THR A 86 9.32 20.36 -10.78
N PRO A 87 9.04 21.66 -10.88
CA PRO A 87 7.92 22.18 -11.67
C PRO A 87 7.92 21.67 -13.12
N GLU A 88 9.08 21.55 -13.75
CA GLU A 88 9.24 21.06 -15.12
C GLU A 88 8.89 19.57 -15.23
N GLN A 89 9.28 18.78 -14.23
CA GLN A 89 8.91 17.36 -14.17
C GLN A 89 7.40 17.20 -13.98
N ILE A 90 6.79 17.96 -13.08
CA ILE A 90 5.33 17.96 -12.89
C ILE A 90 4.62 18.36 -14.19
N SER A 91 5.07 19.43 -14.85
CA SER A 91 4.51 19.90 -16.13
C SER A 91 4.62 18.85 -17.24
N ALA A 92 5.72 18.07 -17.28
CA ALA A 92 5.85 16.96 -18.23
C ALA A 92 4.78 15.87 -18.02
N PHE A 93 4.43 15.54 -16.77
CA PHE A 93 3.31 14.62 -16.51
C PHE A 93 1.97 15.23 -16.91
N GLN A 94 1.74 16.52 -16.59
CA GLN A 94 0.49 17.19 -16.93
C GLN A 94 0.27 17.26 -18.45
N THR A 95 1.32 17.61 -19.19
CA THR A 95 1.33 17.61 -20.67
C THR A 95 1.06 16.23 -21.24
N TYR A 96 1.70 15.18 -20.69
CA TYR A 96 1.43 13.81 -21.12
C TYR A 96 -0.04 13.40 -20.90
N LEU A 97 -0.59 13.73 -19.74
CA LEU A 97 -1.95 13.35 -19.36
C LEU A 97 -3.02 14.10 -20.17
N SER A 98 -2.76 15.36 -20.53
CA SER A 98 -3.69 16.18 -21.32
C SER A 98 -3.93 15.60 -22.72
N GLN A 99 -2.93 14.93 -23.31
CA GLN A 99 -3.05 14.20 -24.59
C GLN A 99 -4.12 13.09 -24.54
N TYR A 100 -4.44 12.59 -23.34
CA TYR A 100 -5.49 11.59 -23.11
C TYR A 100 -6.78 12.21 -22.58
N HIS A 101 -6.95 13.53 -22.66
CA HIS A 101 -8.08 14.28 -22.09
C HIS A 101 -8.24 14.05 -20.58
N LEU A 102 -7.14 13.85 -19.87
CA LEU A 102 -7.12 13.76 -18.41
C LEU A 102 -6.75 15.13 -17.84
N LYS A 103 -7.40 15.48 -16.74
CA LYS A 103 -7.05 16.65 -15.93
C LYS A 103 -6.15 16.20 -14.79
N SER A 104 -5.26 17.06 -14.35
CA SER A 104 -4.32 16.75 -13.27
C SER A 104 -3.96 17.96 -12.44
N SER A 105 -3.64 17.74 -11.16
CA SER A 105 -3.16 18.76 -10.23
C SER A 105 -2.19 18.13 -9.24
N ALA A 106 -1.08 18.82 -8.96
CA ALA A 106 -0.08 18.35 -8.02
C ALA A 106 -0.56 18.58 -6.59
N TYR A 107 -0.25 17.65 -5.69
CA TYR A 107 -0.40 17.89 -4.27
C TYR A 107 0.78 18.73 -3.75
N PRO A 108 0.58 19.53 -2.69
CA PRO A 108 1.69 20.18 -1.99
C PRO A 108 2.79 19.16 -1.64
N GLY A 109 4.05 19.56 -1.75
CA GLY A 109 5.21 18.66 -1.61
C GLY A 109 5.64 17.95 -2.91
N ASN A 110 4.91 18.09 -4.02
CA ASN A 110 5.27 17.59 -5.36
C ASN A 110 5.68 16.09 -5.44
N LEU A 111 5.20 15.24 -4.54
CA LEU A 111 5.39 13.78 -4.60
C LEU A 111 4.17 12.99 -5.02
N ALA A 112 3.05 13.67 -5.26
CA ALA A 112 1.87 13.05 -5.81
C ALA A 112 1.18 13.97 -6.81
N LEU A 113 0.61 13.36 -7.85
CA LEU A 113 -0.23 14.04 -8.83
C LEU A 113 -1.61 13.41 -8.82
N LYS A 114 -2.62 14.21 -8.47
CA LYS A 114 -4.02 13.87 -8.66
C LYS A 114 -4.34 13.90 -10.14
N VAL A 115 -4.97 12.85 -10.66
CA VAL A 115 -5.39 12.76 -12.07
C VAL A 115 -6.85 12.33 -12.12
N TRP A 116 -7.66 12.95 -12.95
CA TRP A 116 -9.06 12.56 -13.11
C TRP A 116 -9.58 12.72 -14.53
N GLY A 117 -10.53 11.87 -14.87
CA GLY A 117 -11.16 11.78 -16.19
C GLY A 117 -11.90 10.46 -16.33
N THR A 118 -12.32 10.11 -17.55
CA THR A 118 -12.99 8.83 -17.79
C THR A 118 -12.04 7.67 -17.51
N ARG A 119 -12.58 6.56 -17.00
CA ARG A 119 -11.79 5.34 -16.76
C ARG A 119 -11.13 4.85 -18.04
N GLN A 120 -11.81 4.97 -19.18
CA GLN A 120 -11.26 4.64 -20.49
C GLN A 120 -9.98 5.42 -20.78
N ASN A 121 -9.97 6.73 -20.52
CA ASN A 121 -8.81 7.59 -20.76
C ASN A 121 -7.66 7.26 -19.83
N LEU A 122 -7.93 6.98 -18.54
CA LEU A 122 -6.88 6.50 -17.63
C LEU A 122 -6.28 5.18 -18.09
N ILE A 123 -7.11 4.23 -18.54
CA ILE A 123 -6.63 2.94 -19.05
C ILE A 123 -5.73 3.14 -20.26
N LYS A 124 -6.10 4.03 -21.19
CA LYS A 124 -5.27 4.38 -22.36
C LYS A 124 -3.95 5.04 -21.93
N ALA A 125 -4.02 6.10 -21.11
CA ALA A 125 -2.85 6.87 -20.67
C ALA A 125 -1.84 6.02 -19.91
N PHE A 126 -2.28 5.06 -19.11
CA PHE A 126 -1.37 4.24 -18.30
C PHE A 126 -1.16 2.83 -18.86
N ASN A 127 -1.68 2.54 -20.07
CA ASN A 127 -1.79 1.18 -20.63
C ASN A 127 -2.16 0.17 -19.54
N ALA A 128 -3.17 0.52 -18.74
CA ALA A 128 -3.44 -0.15 -17.49
C ALA A 128 -4.06 -1.51 -17.77
N LYS A 129 -3.59 -2.54 -17.07
CA LYS A 129 -4.08 -3.91 -17.17
C LYS A 129 -4.31 -4.47 -15.78
N ARG A 130 -5.43 -5.15 -15.59
CA ARG A 130 -5.67 -5.95 -14.38
C ARG A 130 -4.97 -7.29 -14.54
N VAL A 131 -4.07 -7.61 -13.62
CA VAL A 131 -3.34 -8.87 -13.59
C VAL A 131 -3.78 -9.64 -12.35
N LYS A 132 -4.19 -10.90 -12.53
CA LYS A 132 -4.58 -11.78 -11.43
C LYS A 132 -3.35 -12.13 -10.59
N VAL A 133 -3.47 -12.00 -9.27
CA VAL A 133 -2.39 -12.35 -8.31
C VAL A 133 -2.84 -13.33 -7.23
N GLY A 134 -4.12 -13.66 -7.18
CA GLY A 134 -4.69 -14.63 -6.26
C GLY A 134 -6.03 -15.17 -6.78
N LYS A 135 -6.72 -15.99 -5.98
CA LYS A 135 -8.01 -16.57 -6.40
C LYS A 135 -9.07 -15.51 -6.70
N LYS A 136 -9.10 -14.42 -5.92
CA LYS A 136 -10.04 -13.28 -6.06
C LYS A 136 -9.35 -11.91 -6.14
N ASP A 137 -8.02 -11.90 -6.21
CA ASP A 137 -7.21 -10.69 -6.11
C ASP A 137 -6.57 -10.31 -7.45
N TYR A 138 -6.53 -9.01 -7.72
CA TYR A 138 -5.89 -8.45 -8.90
C TYR A 138 -5.03 -7.24 -8.53
N ARG A 139 -3.96 -7.04 -9.31
CA ARG A 139 -3.14 -5.84 -9.29
C ARG A 139 -3.31 -5.08 -10.58
N THR A 140 -3.08 -3.77 -10.52
CA THR A 140 -3.03 -2.93 -11.71
C THR A 140 -1.58 -2.87 -12.18
N LYS A 141 -1.30 -3.39 -13.36
CA LYS A 141 -0.03 -3.18 -14.07
C LYS A 141 -0.19 -1.96 -14.97
N ILE A 142 0.76 -1.04 -14.92
CA ILE A 142 0.78 0.18 -15.74
C ILE A 142 2.04 0.22 -16.60
N LYS A 143 2.00 1.02 -17.66
CA LYS A 143 3.17 1.43 -18.44
C LYS A 143 3.10 2.93 -18.67
N LEU A 144 4.25 3.57 -18.59
CA LEU A 144 4.47 4.99 -18.89
C LEU A 144 5.68 5.12 -19.84
N PRO A 145 5.79 6.23 -20.58
CA PRO A 145 7.02 6.56 -21.30
C PRO A 145 8.24 6.58 -20.37
N GLY A 146 9.42 6.20 -20.87
CA GLY A 146 10.60 5.89 -20.05
C GLY A 146 10.94 6.90 -18.96
N LYS A 147 11.03 8.20 -19.31
CA LYS A 147 11.35 9.26 -18.34
C LYS A 147 10.27 9.45 -17.26
N LEU A 148 9.00 9.29 -17.61
CA LEU A 148 7.89 9.36 -16.64
C LEU A 148 7.84 8.11 -15.76
N ALA A 149 8.10 6.94 -16.35
CA ALA A 149 8.17 5.68 -15.63
C ALA A 149 9.30 5.67 -14.59
N SER A 150 10.49 6.18 -14.93
CA SER A 150 11.63 6.19 -14.00
C SER A 150 11.37 7.05 -12.76
N GLN A 151 10.55 8.10 -12.88
CA GLN A 151 10.17 9.03 -11.82
C GLN A 151 8.96 8.55 -10.98
N THR A 152 8.24 7.53 -11.46
CA THR A 152 6.99 7.05 -10.84
C THR A 152 7.27 5.83 -9.95
N VAL A 153 6.65 5.81 -8.77
CA VAL A 153 6.56 4.61 -7.92
C VAL A 153 5.37 3.77 -8.33
N SER A 154 4.18 4.39 -8.40
CA SER A 154 2.93 3.69 -8.71
C SER A 154 1.85 4.64 -9.22
N VAL A 155 0.86 4.06 -9.90
CA VAL A 155 -0.40 4.74 -10.24
C VAL A 155 -1.54 4.00 -9.55
N ILE A 156 -2.20 4.70 -8.64
CA ILE A 156 -3.19 4.15 -7.73
C ILE A 156 -4.58 4.60 -8.19
N GLY A 157 -5.55 3.69 -8.24
CA GLY A 157 -6.96 4.04 -8.40
C GLY A 157 -7.54 3.98 -9.82
N VAL A 158 -6.79 3.59 -10.85
CA VAL A 158 -7.30 3.46 -12.23
C VAL A 158 -8.56 2.58 -12.32
N TYR A 159 -8.56 1.46 -11.59
CA TYR A 159 -9.71 0.54 -11.49
C TYR A 159 -10.49 0.70 -10.19
N ALA A 160 -10.27 1.77 -9.42
CA ALA A 160 -11.02 2.00 -8.19
C ALA A 160 -12.51 2.11 -8.51
N THR A 161 -13.31 1.37 -7.75
CA THR A 161 -14.74 1.57 -7.63
C THR A 161 -15.00 2.49 -6.44
N LYS A 162 -16.14 3.19 -6.42
CA LYS A 162 -16.52 3.96 -5.22
C LYS A 162 -16.42 3.02 -4.00
N PRO A 163 -15.67 3.37 -2.94
CA PRO A 163 -15.65 2.56 -1.73
C PRO A 163 -17.09 2.49 -1.21
N LYS A 164 -17.59 1.27 -0.97
CA LYS A 164 -18.81 1.11 -0.20
C LYS A 164 -18.45 1.50 1.22
N ALA A 165 -19.04 2.56 1.74
CA ALA A 165 -18.87 2.96 3.12
C ALA A 165 -19.53 1.91 4.02
N ASN A 166 -18.80 0.84 4.32
CA ASN A 166 -19.19 -0.07 5.38
C ASN A 166 -18.81 0.61 6.69
N LYS A 167 -19.80 1.12 7.42
CA LYS A 167 -19.62 1.52 8.82
C LYS A 167 -19.42 0.25 9.66
N ALA A 168 -18.29 -0.42 9.50
CA ALA A 168 -17.87 -1.44 10.44
C ALA A 168 -17.59 -0.72 11.77
N LYS A 169 -18.36 -1.03 12.81
CA LYS A 169 -18.04 -0.66 14.19
C LYS A 169 -16.87 -1.54 14.62
N THR A 170 -15.67 -1.26 14.11
CA THR A 170 -14.47 -1.94 14.58
C THR A 170 -14.12 -1.32 15.93
N SER A 171 -14.53 -1.96 17.02
CA SER A 171 -13.91 -1.72 18.32
C SER A 171 -12.51 -2.32 18.22
N VAL A 172 -11.50 -1.47 18.11
CA VAL A 172 -10.12 -1.90 18.24
C VAL A 172 -9.86 -1.96 19.74
N THR A 173 -9.70 -3.16 20.29
CA THR A 173 -9.17 -3.32 21.65
C THR A 173 -7.64 -3.41 21.48
N PRO A 174 -6.88 -2.33 21.72
CA PRO A 174 -5.43 -2.37 21.56
C PRO A 174 -4.86 -3.33 22.61
N THR A 175 -4.07 -4.31 22.18
CA THR A 175 -3.26 -5.11 23.11
C THR A 175 -1.99 -4.32 23.42
N ILE A 176 -2.05 -3.55 24.50
CA ILE A 176 -0.91 -2.79 25.04
C ILE A 176 -0.05 -3.77 25.86
N PRO A 177 1.31 -3.68 25.84
CA PRO A 177 2.17 -4.48 26.71
C PRO A 177 1.71 -4.43 28.17
N LYS A 178 1.65 -5.60 28.82
CA LYS A 178 1.04 -5.82 30.14
C LYS A 178 1.71 -5.07 31.30
N ASP A 179 2.90 -4.52 31.07
CA ASP A 179 3.79 -3.97 32.12
C ASP A 179 3.91 -2.44 32.12
N SER A 180 3.17 -1.74 31.27
CA SER A 180 2.82 -0.35 31.55
C SER A 180 1.47 -0.40 32.24
N THR A 181 1.34 0.08 33.47
CA THR A 181 0.02 0.53 33.93
C THR A 181 -0.29 1.77 33.08
N PRO A 182 -1.14 1.67 32.03
CA PRO A 182 -1.39 2.83 31.20
C PRO A 182 -2.09 3.89 32.07
N PRO A 183 -1.96 5.19 31.73
CA PRO A 183 -2.74 6.22 32.38
C PRO A 183 -4.22 5.82 32.38
N ASN A 184 -4.85 5.79 33.55
CA ASN A 184 -6.29 5.56 33.65
C ASN A 184 -7.03 6.65 32.85
N THR A 185 -7.54 6.30 31.66
CA THR A 185 -8.26 7.21 30.75
C THR A 185 -9.75 7.33 31.06
N ASP A 186 -10.28 6.53 31.99
CA ASP A 186 -11.69 6.56 32.40
C ASP A 186 -11.96 7.67 33.44
N LEU A 187 -10.91 8.38 33.86
CA LEU A 187 -11.01 9.53 34.75
C LEU A 187 -11.75 10.69 34.06
N SER A 188 -12.45 11.50 34.86
CA SER A 188 -12.93 12.80 34.38
C SER A 188 -11.75 13.64 33.86
N LYS A 189 -11.99 14.54 32.90
CA LYS A 189 -10.95 15.39 32.30
C LYS A 189 -10.07 16.10 33.35
N THR A 190 -10.69 16.56 34.44
CA THR A 190 -10.00 17.25 35.54
C THR A 190 -9.14 16.31 36.36
N THR A 191 -9.65 15.13 36.74
CA THR A 191 -8.88 14.13 37.50
C THR A 191 -7.75 13.53 36.66
N PHE A 192 -8.00 13.31 35.37
CA PHE A 192 -6.98 12.90 34.41
C PHE A 192 -5.86 13.94 34.31
N ALA A 193 -6.21 15.23 34.14
CA ALA A 193 -5.24 16.31 34.04
C ALA A 193 -4.44 16.52 35.33
N LYS A 194 -5.05 16.34 36.51
CA LYS A 194 -4.33 16.40 37.80
C LYS A 194 -3.37 15.23 38.00
N LYS A 195 -3.71 14.04 37.48
CA LYS A 195 -2.91 12.82 37.69
C LYS A 195 -1.78 12.67 36.66
N TYR A 196 -2.04 13.00 35.40
CA TYR A 196 -1.14 12.74 34.28
C TYR A 196 -0.83 13.96 33.41
N GLY A 197 -1.47 15.11 33.66
CA GLY A 197 -1.35 16.32 32.84
C GLY A 197 -0.70 17.50 33.59
N ALA A 198 -0.72 18.67 32.95
CA ALA A 198 -0.09 19.88 33.48
C ALA A 198 -0.63 20.33 34.84
N MET A 199 -1.91 20.03 35.15
CA MET A 199 -2.51 20.35 36.45
C MET A 199 -1.90 19.59 37.63
N LYS A 200 -1.05 18.58 37.38
CA LYS A 200 -0.24 17.95 38.41
C LYS A 200 0.74 18.94 39.08
N PHE A 201 1.13 19.98 38.34
CA PHE A 201 2.13 20.97 38.75
C PHE A 201 1.53 22.36 39.03
N ALA A 202 0.20 22.48 39.01
CA ALA A 202 -0.53 23.72 39.26
C ALA A 202 -1.02 23.82 40.70
#